data_AF-A0A956QLR9-F1
#
_entry.id   AF-A0A956QLR9-F1
#
_cell.length_a   1.000
_cell.length_b   1.000
_cell.length_c   1.000
_cell.angle_alpha   90.00
_cell.angle_beta   90.00
_cell.angle_gamma   90.00
#
_symmetry.space_group_name_H-M   'P 1'
#
loop_
_entity.id
_entity.type
_entity.pdbx_description
1 polymer ?
#
loop_
_entity_poly.entity_id
_entity_poly.type
_entity_poly.pdbx_seq_one_letter_code
_entity_poly.pdbx_strand_id
1 'polypeptide(L)'
;MRVPRNPLDVLAQQIVAESSLQSLSVDDLKKMVRRAASFSDLSDEILISLLDMLSGRFPSTEFAELKGRINWDREQDLLEGRPGSKMLSLVNAGTIPDRGLYAVYAGSDGPRLGELDEEMVHEMRPGQNFLLGASTWRVQDITRDRVIVSPAPGEPGQMPFWRGEGPGRPIELGKAIGAYLRQLDSKSTADRAVWLEEHTPLDTFA
;
A
#
# COMPACT_ATOMS: atom_id res chain seq x y z
N MET A 1 -13.49 12.73 -8.11
CA MET A 1 -12.66 12.34 -6.94
C MET A 1 -13.57 11.61 -5.96
N ARG A 2 -13.27 10.36 -5.61
CA ARG A 2 -14.05 9.59 -4.63
C ARG A 2 -13.29 9.60 -3.31
N VAL A 3 -13.90 10.13 -2.25
CA VAL A 3 -13.31 10.15 -0.91
C VAL A 3 -13.46 8.74 -0.31
N PRO A 4 -12.38 8.11 0.20
CA PRO A 4 -12.48 6.84 0.94
C PRO A 4 -13.42 6.99 2.13
N ARG A 5 -14.30 6.01 2.34
CA ARG A 5 -15.25 5.98 3.47
C ARG A 5 -14.72 5.05 4.54
N ASN A 6 -14.70 5.55 5.77
CA ASN A 6 -14.31 4.83 6.98
C ASN A 6 -12.97 4.08 6.90
N PRO A 7 -11.84 4.73 6.52
CA PRO A 7 -10.51 4.14 6.65
C PRO A 7 -10.12 4.01 8.14
N LEU A 8 -10.43 2.87 8.75
CA LEU A 8 -10.32 2.64 10.20
C LEU A 8 -8.88 2.58 10.70
N ASP A 9 -7.94 2.22 9.83
CA ASP A 9 -6.50 2.27 10.06
C ASP A 9 -6.01 3.71 10.33
N VAL A 10 -6.41 4.65 9.47
CA VAL A 10 -6.11 6.08 9.62
C VAL A 10 -6.79 6.61 10.88
N LEU A 11 -8.05 6.23 11.13
CA LEU A 11 -8.76 6.64 12.33
C LEU A 11 -8.08 6.13 13.61
N ALA A 12 -7.64 4.87 13.63
CA ALA A 12 -6.93 4.28 14.75
C ALA A 12 -5.66 5.07 15.10
N GLN A 13 -4.85 5.40 14.09
CA GLN A 13 -3.64 6.20 14.27
C GLN A 13 -3.96 7.57 14.90
N GLN A 14 -5.01 8.25 14.41
CA GLN A 14 -5.41 9.54 14.95
C GLN A 14 -5.97 9.45 16.37
N ILE A 15 -6.73 8.41 16.71
CA ILE A 15 -7.22 8.18 18.08
C ILE A 15 -6.06 7.98 19.05
N VAL A 16 -5.07 7.17 18.67
CA VAL A 16 -3.87 6.95 19.50
C VAL A 16 -3.07 8.24 19.67
N ALA A 17 -2.94 9.04 18.62
CA ALA A 17 -2.28 10.33 18.69
C ALA A 17 -3.01 11.30 19.63
N GLU A 18 -4.31 11.49 19.44
CA GLU A 18 -5.13 12.44 20.19
C GLU A 18 -5.20 12.07 21.69
N SER A 19 -5.45 10.79 21.99
CA SER A 19 -5.47 10.29 23.38
C SER A 19 -4.11 10.34 24.08
N SER A 20 -3.00 10.41 23.33
CA SER A 20 -1.66 10.59 23.90
C SER A 20 -1.33 12.04 24.28
N LEU A 21 -2.11 13.01 23.82
CA LEU A 21 -1.96 14.43 24.12
C LEU A 21 -2.85 14.85 25.30
N GLN A 22 -4.06 14.32 25.36
CA GLN A 22 -5.05 14.63 26.39
C GLN A 22 -6.02 13.47 26.59
N SER A 23 -6.66 13.39 27.76
CA SER A 23 -7.76 12.46 27.99
C SER A 23 -8.99 12.93 27.19
N LEU A 24 -9.66 12.02 26.49
CA LEU A 24 -10.87 12.33 25.70
C LEU A 24 -12.05 11.48 26.13
N SER A 25 -13.24 12.09 26.20
CA SER A 25 -14.47 11.32 26.29
C SER A 25 -14.78 10.64 24.95
N VAL A 26 -15.39 9.46 25.00
CA VAL A 26 -15.82 8.76 23.78
C VAL A 26 -16.89 9.55 23.02
N ASP A 27 -17.74 10.31 23.71
CA ASP A 27 -18.74 11.18 23.09
C ASP A 27 -18.11 12.36 22.33
N ASP A 28 -17.10 13.02 22.90
CA ASP A 28 -16.38 14.09 22.20
C ASP A 28 -15.61 13.54 21.00
N LEU A 29 -15.01 12.36 21.13
CA LEU A 29 -14.36 11.68 20.01
C LEU A 29 -15.37 11.38 18.88
N LYS A 30 -16.55 10.84 19.19
CA LYS A 30 -17.62 10.59 18.21
C LYS A 30 -17.98 11.86 17.43
N LYS A 31 -18.22 12.95 18.16
CA LYS A 31 -18.56 14.26 17.57
C LYS A 31 -17.42 14.78 16.69
N MET A 32 -16.18 14.67 17.14
CA MET A 32 -15.01 15.12 16.40
C MET A 32 -14.82 14.32 15.11
N VAL A 33 -14.84 12.99 15.18
CA VAL A 33 -14.60 12.09 14.05
C VAL A 33 -15.66 12.28 12.96
N ARG A 34 -16.94 12.38 13.33
CA ARG A 34 -18.05 12.52 12.38
C ARG A 34 -18.10 13.87 11.65
N ARG A 35 -17.31 14.86 12.07
CA ARG A 35 -17.13 16.12 11.32
C ARG A 35 -16.24 15.94 10.09
N ALA A 36 -15.43 14.88 10.02
CA ALA A 36 -14.59 14.60 8.87
C ALA A 36 -15.37 13.86 7.77
N ALA A 37 -15.19 14.30 6.52
CA ALA A 37 -15.92 13.76 5.37
C ALA A 37 -15.75 12.24 5.19
N SER A 38 -14.60 11.66 5.53
CA SER A 38 -14.38 10.21 5.41
C SER A 38 -15.14 9.39 6.46
N PHE A 39 -15.53 9.99 7.58
CA PHE A 39 -16.12 9.30 8.75
C PHE A 39 -17.53 9.80 9.10
N SER A 40 -18.17 10.57 8.22
CA SER A 40 -19.45 11.21 8.51
C SER A 40 -20.60 10.23 8.73
N ASP A 41 -20.47 8.99 8.25
CA ASP A 41 -21.41 7.88 8.46
C ASP A 41 -20.84 6.74 9.31
N LEU A 42 -19.72 6.95 10.01
CA LEU A 42 -19.12 5.93 10.85
C LEU A 42 -20.12 5.52 11.93
N SER A 43 -20.45 4.23 11.99
CA SER A 43 -21.38 3.71 13.00
C SER A 43 -20.76 3.68 14.39
N ASP A 44 -21.60 3.76 15.42
CA ASP A 44 -21.14 3.67 16.81
C ASP A 44 -20.52 2.29 17.06
N GLU A 45 -21.09 1.21 16.53
CA GLU A 45 -20.60 -0.17 16.73
C GLU A 45 -19.19 -0.35 16.18
N ILE A 46 -18.89 0.23 15.01
CA ILE A 46 -17.56 0.16 14.40
C ILE A 46 -16.56 0.98 15.23
N LEU A 47 -16.94 2.18 15.67
CA LEU A 47 -16.06 3.00 16.52
C LEU A 47 -15.74 2.30 17.84
N ILE A 48 -16.75 1.72 18.50
CA ILE A 48 -16.56 1.00 19.77
C ILE A 48 -15.66 -0.22 19.55
N SER A 49 -15.87 -0.99 18.48
CA SER A 49 -15.01 -2.12 18.13
C SER A 49 -13.56 -1.71 17.89
N LEU A 50 -13.34 -0.54 17.27
CA LEU A 50 -12.01 0.03 17.07
C LEU A 50 -11.35 0.41 18.40
N LEU A 51 -12.10 1.03 19.31
CA LEU A 51 -11.61 1.40 20.65
C LEU A 51 -11.30 0.16 21.51
N ASP A 52 -12.13 -0.89 21.42
CA ASP A 52 -11.87 -2.19 22.04
C ASP A 52 -10.52 -2.76 21.58
N MET A 53 -10.31 -2.83 20.26
CA MET A 53 -9.06 -3.29 19.66
C MET A 53 -7.87 -2.44 20.14
N LEU A 54 -7.98 -1.11 20.10
CA LEU A 54 -6.92 -0.21 20.56
C LEU A 54 -6.64 -0.32 22.05
N SER A 55 -7.63 -0.72 22.86
CA SER A 55 -7.45 -1.01 24.29
C SER A 55 -6.80 -2.38 24.57
N GLY A 56 -6.58 -3.18 23.52
CA GLY A 56 -6.00 -4.51 23.61
C GLY A 56 -7.02 -5.62 23.87
N ARG A 57 -8.32 -5.36 23.66
CA ARG A 57 -9.37 -6.37 23.69
C ARG A 57 -9.57 -6.93 22.29
N PHE A 58 -8.96 -8.08 22.02
CA PHE A 58 -9.11 -8.78 20.75
C PHE A 58 -10.16 -9.89 20.86
N PRO A 59 -11.04 -10.07 19.86
CA PRO A 59 -12.01 -11.17 19.83
C PRO A 59 -11.36 -12.56 19.74
N SER A 60 -10.12 -12.63 19.25
CA SER A 60 -9.37 -13.86 18.98
C SER A 60 -7.98 -13.84 19.63
N THR A 61 -7.49 -15.01 20.03
CA THR A 61 -6.13 -15.22 20.53
C THR A 61 -5.06 -15.13 19.44
N GLU A 62 -5.43 -15.17 18.16
CA GLU A 62 -4.52 -14.95 17.02
C GLU A 62 -3.82 -13.59 17.08
N PHE A 63 -4.38 -12.64 17.84
CA PHE A 63 -3.87 -11.28 18.01
C PHE A 63 -3.25 -11.03 19.37
N ALA A 64 -2.95 -12.07 20.15
CA ALA A 64 -2.41 -11.93 21.51
C ALA A 64 -1.05 -11.19 21.56
N GLU A 65 -0.31 -11.17 20.46
CA GLU A 65 0.96 -10.43 20.35
C GLU A 65 0.76 -8.91 20.18
N LEU A 66 -0.43 -8.47 19.78
CA LEU A 66 -0.73 -7.07 19.58
C LEU A 66 -0.87 -6.34 20.92
N LYS A 67 -0.15 -5.24 21.06
CA LYS A 67 -0.19 -4.40 22.27
C LYS A 67 -1.24 -3.31 22.11
N GLY A 68 -2.22 -3.29 23.02
CA GLY A 68 -3.13 -2.15 23.15
C GLY A 68 -2.35 -0.85 23.37
N ARG A 69 -2.79 0.22 22.72
CA ARG A 69 -2.14 1.55 22.66
C ARG A 69 -2.90 2.63 23.44
N ILE A 70 -4.14 2.36 23.82
CA ILE A 70 -4.92 3.25 24.69
C ILE A 70 -5.38 2.51 25.95
N ASN A 71 -5.60 3.26 27.02
CA ASN A 71 -6.43 2.86 28.13
C ASN A 71 -7.83 3.41 27.90
N TRP A 72 -8.86 2.62 28.18
CA TRP A 72 -10.25 3.07 28.14
C TRP A 72 -10.89 2.78 29.48
N ASP A 73 -11.07 3.82 30.28
CA ASP A 73 -11.85 3.78 31.51
C ASP A 73 -13.33 3.70 31.13
N ARG A 74 -13.96 2.57 31.42
CA ARG A 74 -15.38 2.32 31.10
C ARG A 74 -16.35 2.93 32.10
N GLU A 75 -15.89 3.27 33.31
CA GLU A 75 -16.73 3.90 34.31
C GLU A 75 -16.87 5.39 34.00
N GLN A 76 -15.78 6.04 33.58
CA GLN A 76 -15.77 7.46 33.21
C GLN A 76 -15.96 7.71 31.71
N ASP A 77 -15.90 6.66 30.90
CA ASP A 77 -15.92 6.70 29.42
C ASP A 77 -14.82 7.59 28.82
N LEU A 78 -13.62 7.49 29.39
CA LEU A 78 -12.44 8.28 29.04
C LEU A 78 -11.34 7.42 28.38
N LEU A 79 -10.73 7.98 27.34
CA LEU A 79 -9.63 7.42 26.58
C LEU A 79 -8.32 8.15 26.93
N GLU A 80 -7.28 7.38 27.25
CA GLU A 80 -5.95 7.90 27.53
C GLU A 80 -4.88 7.10 26.79
N GLY A 81 -3.81 7.76 26.34
CA GLY A 81 -2.68 7.09 25.72
C GLY A 81 -1.90 6.25 26.72
N ARG A 82 -1.58 4.99 26.35
CA ARG A 82 -0.65 4.18 27.15
C ARG A 82 0.79 4.70 27.05
N PRO A 83 1.68 4.32 27.99
CA PRO A 83 3.09 4.62 27.89
C PRO A 83 3.67 4.20 26.53
N GLY A 84 4.34 5.15 25.86
CA GLY A 84 4.93 4.96 24.52
C GLY A 84 4.03 5.34 23.35
N SER A 85 2.72 5.54 23.54
CA SER A 85 1.79 5.87 22.44
C SER A 85 2.07 7.22 21.79
N LYS A 86 2.53 8.22 22.57
CA LYS A 86 2.96 9.52 22.03
C LYS A 86 4.14 9.38 21.07
N MET A 87 5.19 8.68 21.49
CA MET A 87 6.36 8.43 20.65
C MET A 87 5.99 7.63 19.41
N LEU A 88 5.18 6.58 19.56
CA LEU A 88 4.70 5.76 18.45
C LEU A 88 3.96 6.59 17.39
N SER A 89 3.10 7.51 17.82
CA SER A 89 2.33 8.37 16.93
C SER A 89 3.21 9.39 16.20
N LEU A 90 4.26 9.87 16.84
CA LEU A 90 5.23 10.80 16.24
C LEU A 90 6.13 10.13 15.20
N VAL A 91 6.64 8.93 15.49
CA VAL A 91 7.55 8.22 14.57
C VAL A 91 6.82 7.54 13.39
N ASN A 92 5.53 7.22 13.54
CA ASN A 92 4.70 6.66 12.48
C ASN A 92 3.66 7.69 12.00
N ALA A 93 4.08 8.95 11.86
CA ALA A 93 3.21 10.00 11.35
C ALA A 93 3.03 9.85 9.84
N GLY A 94 1.77 9.85 9.38
CA GLY A 94 1.43 9.79 7.95
C GLY A 94 0.60 8.58 7.57
N THR A 95 0.18 8.56 6.31
CA THR A 95 -0.67 7.52 5.72
C THR A 95 -0.07 6.95 4.44
N ILE A 96 1.15 7.36 4.11
CA ILE A 96 1.92 6.81 2.99
C ILE A 96 2.51 5.50 3.50
N PRO A 97 2.13 4.34 2.93
CA PRO A 97 2.72 3.08 3.33
C PRO A 97 4.20 3.05 2.92
N ASP A 98 5.02 2.37 3.71
CA ASP A 98 6.38 2.04 3.30
C ASP A 98 6.33 1.20 2.03
N ARG A 99 7.21 1.51 1.07
CA ARG A 99 7.28 0.75 -0.19
C ARG A 99 7.77 -0.66 0.09
N GLY A 100 7.00 -1.64 -0.35
CA GLY A 100 7.39 -3.03 -0.39
C GLY A 100 8.36 -3.32 -1.51
N LEU A 101 9.61 -2.88 -1.42
CA LEU A 101 10.66 -3.25 -2.38
C LEU A 101 11.69 -4.13 -1.69
N TYR A 102 11.94 -5.29 -2.27
CA TYR A 102 12.93 -6.24 -1.79
C TYR A 102 14.21 -6.11 -2.61
N ALA A 103 15.33 -5.87 -1.95
CA ALA A 103 16.62 -5.87 -2.61
C ALA A 103 17.01 -7.30 -3.01
N VAL A 104 17.47 -7.48 -4.25
CA VAL A 104 17.93 -8.78 -4.75
C VAL A 104 19.45 -8.85 -4.72
N TYR A 105 20.02 -9.93 -4.19
CA TYR A 105 21.46 -10.13 -4.04
C TYR A 105 21.93 -11.46 -4.64
N ALA A 106 23.08 -11.45 -5.32
CA ALA A 106 23.71 -12.67 -5.82
C ALA A 106 24.46 -13.41 -4.68
N GLY A 107 23.80 -14.33 -3.99
CA GLY A 107 24.33 -14.95 -2.76
C GLY A 107 24.20 -14.03 -1.53
N SER A 108 24.48 -14.57 -0.34
CA SER A 108 24.30 -13.86 0.94
C SER A 108 25.12 -12.57 1.06
N ASP A 109 26.36 -12.62 0.56
CA ASP A 109 27.36 -11.56 0.69
C ASP A 109 27.78 -10.97 -0.66
N GLY A 110 27.05 -11.30 -1.73
CA GLY A 110 27.37 -10.83 -3.07
C GLY A 110 26.76 -9.46 -3.40
N PRO A 111 26.98 -8.98 -4.63
CA PRO A 111 26.51 -7.67 -5.05
C PRO A 111 24.99 -7.63 -5.14
N ARG A 112 24.45 -6.42 -4.90
CA ARG A 112 23.05 -6.11 -5.18
C ARG A 112 22.82 -6.10 -6.68
N LEU A 113 21.85 -6.88 -7.14
CA LEU A 113 21.47 -7.02 -8.54
C LEU A 113 20.34 -6.07 -8.95
N GLY A 114 19.45 -5.76 -8.01
CA GLY A 114 18.29 -4.92 -8.27
C GLY A 114 17.27 -4.95 -7.14
N GLU A 115 16.02 -4.76 -7.52
CA GLU A 115 14.87 -4.74 -6.62
C GLU A 115 13.74 -5.59 -7.22
N LEU A 116 12.85 -6.08 -6.37
CA LEU A 116 11.59 -6.70 -6.73
C LEU A 116 10.46 -6.10 -5.90
N ASP A 117 9.26 -6.11 -6.48
CA ASP A 117 8.02 -5.78 -5.79
C ASP A 117 7.72 -6.81 -4.68
N GLU A 118 7.28 -6.36 -3.50
CA GLU A 118 6.95 -7.20 -2.35
C GLU A 118 5.83 -8.19 -2.66
N GLU A 119 4.81 -7.80 -3.44
CA GLU A 119 3.75 -8.74 -3.82
C GLU A 119 4.30 -9.86 -4.69
N MET A 120 5.20 -9.53 -5.61
CA MET A 120 5.90 -10.54 -6.42
C MET A 120 6.71 -11.47 -5.52
N VAL A 121 7.46 -10.93 -4.54
CA VAL A 121 8.26 -11.73 -3.60
C VAL A 121 7.38 -12.60 -2.70
N HIS A 122 6.20 -12.12 -2.31
CA HIS A 122 5.24 -12.88 -1.50
C HIS A 122 4.71 -14.13 -2.24
N GLU A 123 4.57 -14.04 -3.56
CA GLU A 123 4.18 -15.18 -4.41
C GLU A 123 5.36 -16.12 -4.73
N MET A 124 6.61 -15.64 -4.60
CA MET A 124 7.81 -16.43 -4.87
C MET A 124 8.11 -17.48 -3.80
N ARG A 125 8.81 -18.55 -4.19
CA ARG A 125 9.33 -19.59 -3.30
C ARG A 125 10.80 -19.89 -3.60
N PRO A 126 11.61 -20.28 -2.59
CA PRO A 126 12.93 -20.85 -2.82
C PRO A 126 12.90 -21.98 -3.86
N GLY A 127 13.89 -21.98 -4.76
CA GLY A 127 14.00 -22.88 -5.90
C GLY A 127 13.34 -22.38 -7.19
N GLN A 128 12.46 -21.39 -7.13
CA GLN A 128 11.85 -20.80 -8.33
C GLN A 128 12.82 -19.91 -9.09
N ASN A 129 12.66 -19.86 -10.41
CA ASN A 129 13.45 -19.02 -11.30
C ASN A 129 12.65 -17.80 -11.73
N PHE A 130 13.32 -16.65 -11.83
CA PHE A 130 12.75 -15.42 -12.38
C PHE A 130 13.77 -14.67 -13.23
N LEU A 131 13.26 -13.78 -14.08
CA LEU A 131 14.07 -12.89 -14.90
C LEU A 131 14.37 -11.59 -14.15
N LEU A 132 15.64 -11.18 -14.14
CA LEU A 132 16.06 -9.85 -13.69
C LEU A 132 17.09 -9.29 -14.66
N GLY A 133 16.74 -8.18 -15.31
CA GLY A 133 17.45 -7.69 -16.48
C GLY A 133 17.35 -8.70 -17.62
N ALA A 134 18.48 -9.10 -18.19
CA ALA A 134 18.56 -10.07 -19.27
C ALA A 134 18.93 -11.50 -18.79
N SER A 135 18.95 -11.75 -17.48
CA SER A 135 19.45 -12.99 -16.88
C SER A 135 18.39 -13.69 -16.05
N THR A 136 18.44 -15.03 -16.05
CA THR A 136 17.63 -15.87 -15.15
C THR A 136 18.36 -16.11 -13.84
N TRP A 137 17.63 -15.96 -12.74
CA TRP A 137 18.10 -16.16 -11.36
C TRP A 137 17.20 -17.13 -10.64
N ARG A 138 17.79 -18.02 -9.83
CA ARG A 138 17.07 -18.93 -8.94
C ARG A 138 17.04 -18.36 -7.53
N VAL A 139 15.87 -18.28 -6.94
CA VAL A 139 15.68 -17.91 -5.53
C VAL A 139 16.30 -18.98 -4.65
N GLN A 140 17.22 -18.57 -3.79
CA GLN A 140 17.83 -19.45 -2.77
C GLN A 140 17.14 -19.27 -1.44
N ASP A 141 16.92 -18.01 -1.05
CA ASP A 141 16.28 -17.67 0.21
C ASP A 141 15.56 -16.33 0.11
N ILE A 142 14.51 -16.16 0.92
CA ILE A 142 13.74 -14.92 1.05
C ILE A 142 13.74 -14.56 2.52
N THR A 143 14.44 -13.48 2.88
CA THR A 143 14.51 -13.01 4.26
C THR A 143 13.48 -11.90 4.49
N ARG A 144 13.57 -11.20 5.63
CA ARG A 144 12.69 -10.08 5.96
C ARG A 144 12.79 -8.92 4.96
N ASP A 145 13.98 -8.66 4.39
CA ASP A 145 14.27 -7.43 3.65
C ASP A 145 14.93 -7.66 2.28
N ARG A 146 15.29 -8.90 1.93
CA ARG A 146 15.99 -9.21 0.68
C ARG A 146 15.70 -10.59 0.13
N VAL A 147 15.94 -10.74 -1.17
CA VAL A 147 15.91 -12.01 -1.89
C VAL A 147 17.33 -12.40 -2.26
N ILE A 148 17.76 -13.57 -1.83
CA ILE A 148 19.08 -14.13 -2.13
C ILE A 148 18.93 -15.08 -3.31
N VAL A 149 19.75 -14.90 -4.34
CA VAL A 149 19.64 -15.67 -5.59
C VAL A 149 20.97 -16.24 -6.05
N SER A 150 20.90 -17.28 -6.89
CA SER A 150 22.03 -17.80 -7.66
C SER A 150 21.75 -17.70 -9.16
N PRO A 151 22.76 -17.62 -10.03
CA PRO A 151 22.56 -17.69 -11.47
C PRO A 151 21.85 -19.00 -11.88
N ALA A 152 20.93 -18.93 -12.83
CA ALA A 152 20.25 -20.10 -13.43
C ALA A 152 20.20 -19.97 -14.97
N PRO A 153 21.36 -19.84 -15.64
CA PRO A 153 21.41 -19.59 -17.09
C PRO A 153 20.80 -20.74 -17.89
N GLY A 154 20.03 -20.41 -18.94
CA GLY A 154 19.39 -21.40 -19.81
C GLY A 154 18.13 -22.02 -19.24
N GLU A 155 17.79 -21.72 -17.98
CA GLU A 155 16.53 -22.14 -17.39
C GLU A 155 15.43 -21.09 -17.61
N PRO A 156 14.17 -21.52 -17.79
CA PRO A 156 13.05 -20.60 -17.87
C PRO A 156 12.86 -19.89 -16.53
N GLY A 157 12.57 -18.59 -16.57
CA GLY A 157 12.25 -17.77 -15.41
C GLY A 157 10.93 -17.02 -15.62
N GLN A 158 10.16 -16.86 -14.55
CA GLN A 158 8.97 -16.02 -14.55
C GLN A 158 9.35 -14.56 -14.73
N MET A 159 8.58 -13.82 -15.54
CA MET A 159 8.71 -12.37 -15.60
C MET A 159 8.13 -11.77 -14.32
N PRO A 160 8.93 -11.04 -13.51
CA PRO A 160 8.39 -10.36 -12.36
C PRO A 160 7.39 -9.28 -12.77
N PHE A 161 6.32 -9.13 -12.00
CA PHE A 161 5.41 -8.01 -12.15
C PHE A 161 5.76 -6.90 -11.16
N TRP A 162 5.28 -5.70 -11.48
CA TRP A 162 5.44 -4.50 -10.65
C TRP A 162 4.08 -3.85 -10.49
N ARG A 163 3.67 -3.60 -9.25
CA ARG A 163 2.48 -2.80 -8.96
C ARG A 163 2.93 -1.36 -8.83
N GLY A 164 2.54 -0.53 -9.80
CA GLY A 164 2.69 0.91 -9.67
C GLY A 164 1.86 1.46 -8.52
N GLU A 165 2.21 2.65 -8.03
CA GLU A 165 1.45 3.32 -6.97
C GLU A 165 0.06 3.77 -7.45
N GLY A 166 -0.91 3.73 -6.53
CA GLY A 166 -2.25 4.27 -6.73
C GLY A 166 -3.21 3.34 -7.49
N PRO A 167 -4.44 3.81 -7.74
CA PRO A 167 -5.35 3.08 -8.60
C PRO A 167 -4.74 3.05 -10.00
N GLY A 168 -4.52 1.85 -10.54
CA GLY A 168 -4.07 1.67 -11.91
C GLY A 168 -4.99 2.36 -12.94
N ARG A 169 -4.68 2.22 -14.22
CA ARG A 169 -5.44 2.88 -15.30
C ARG A 169 -6.96 2.67 -15.14
N PRO A 170 -7.77 3.74 -15.00
CA PRO A 170 -9.22 3.59 -14.88
C PRO A 170 -9.83 3.08 -16.19
N ILE A 171 -10.99 2.44 -16.10
CA ILE A 171 -11.64 1.80 -17.25
C ILE A 171 -11.99 2.80 -18.35
N GLU A 172 -12.37 4.03 -17.98
CA GLU A 172 -12.71 5.10 -18.91
C GLU A 172 -11.49 5.49 -19.75
N LEU A 173 -10.33 5.64 -19.11
CA LEU A 173 -9.07 5.93 -19.81
C LEU A 173 -8.64 4.75 -20.67
N GLY A 174 -8.80 3.51 -20.19
CA GLY A 174 -8.54 2.31 -20.98
C GLY A 174 -9.38 2.26 -22.27
N LYS A 175 -10.67 2.59 -22.18
CA LYS A 175 -11.57 2.67 -23.34
C LYS A 175 -11.13 3.77 -24.32
N ALA A 176 -10.77 4.95 -23.81
CA ALA A 176 -10.31 6.07 -24.62
C ALA A 176 -9.03 5.72 -25.40
N ILE A 177 -8.04 5.13 -24.73
CA ILE A 177 -6.80 4.64 -25.37
C ILE A 177 -7.11 3.60 -26.43
N GLY A 178 -7.97 2.62 -26.12
CA GLY A 178 -8.34 1.59 -27.10
C GLY A 178 -9.05 2.16 -28.33
N ALA A 179 -9.93 3.15 -28.16
CA ALA A 179 -10.59 3.83 -29.27
C ALA A 179 -9.60 4.63 -30.13
N TYR A 180 -8.70 5.36 -29.47
CA TYR A 180 -7.62 6.11 -30.11
C TYR A 180 -6.72 5.21 -30.96
N LEU A 181 -6.26 4.09 -30.40
CA LEU A 181 -5.41 3.13 -31.11
C LEU A 181 -6.11 2.53 -32.33
N ARG A 182 -7.41 2.21 -32.25
CA ARG A 182 -8.19 1.73 -33.41
C ARG A 182 -8.34 2.78 -34.51
N GLN A 183 -8.55 4.04 -34.15
CA GLN A 183 -8.63 5.13 -35.11
C GLN A 183 -7.29 5.31 -35.84
N LEU A 184 -6.18 5.26 -35.11
CA LEU A 184 -4.85 5.35 -35.68
C LEU A 184 -4.55 4.14 -36.59
N ASP A 185 -4.91 2.94 -36.15
CA ASP A 185 -4.63 1.72 -36.91
C ASP A 185 -5.40 1.64 -38.23
N SER A 186 -6.59 2.25 -38.28
CA SER A 186 -7.42 2.35 -39.50
C SER A 186 -6.84 3.24 -40.61
N LYS A 187 -5.74 3.97 -40.33
CA LYS A 187 -5.08 4.88 -41.27
C LYS A 187 -3.89 4.22 -41.94
N SER A 188 -3.59 4.66 -43.17
CA SER A 188 -2.37 4.26 -43.85
C SER A 188 -1.13 4.76 -43.10
N THR A 189 0.02 4.10 -43.28
CA THR A 189 1.27 4.51 -42.62
C THR A 189 1.63 5.97 -42.89
N ALA A 190 1.37 6.47 -44.09
CA ALA A 190 1.63 7.87 -44.45
C ALA A 190 0.68 8.85 -43.74
N ASP A 191 -0.59 8.47 -43.57
CA ASP A 191 -1.61 9.34 -42.97
C ASP A 191 -1.58 9.35 -41.45
N ARG A 192 -0.91 8.37 -40.81
CA ARG A 192 -0.79 8.30 -39.34
C ARG A 192 -0.04 9.52 -38.79
N ALA A 193 1.07 9.92 -39.41
CA ALA A 193 1.87 11.06 -38.96
C ALA A 193 1.08 12.37 -39.03
N VAL A 194 0.45 12.65 -40.18
CA VAL A 194 -0.39 13.84 -40.38
C VAL A 194 -1.53 13.88 -39.36
N TRP A 195 -2.20 12.74 -39.15
CA TRP A 195 -3.31 12.68 -38.21
C TRP A 195 -2.86 12.90 -36.75
N LEU A 196 -1.69 12.39 -36.37
CA LEU A 196 -1.11 12.62 -35.04
C LEU A 196 -0.80 14.10 -34.82
N GLU A 197 -0.17 14.78 -35.79
CA GLU A 197 0.11 16.22 -35.73
C GLU A 197 -1.18 17.07 -35.62
N GLU A 198 -2.25 16.67 -36.32
CA GLU A 198 -3.52 17.39 -36.29
C GLU A 198 -4.30 17.21 -34.98
N HIS A 199 -4.19 16.05 -34.33
CA HIS A 199 -5.06 15.65 -33.21
C HIS A 199 -4.34 15.59 -31.86
N THR A 200 -3.01 15.80 -31.84
CA THR A 200 -2.19 15.78 -30.64
C THR A 200 -1.14 16.89 -30.70
N PRO A 201 -0.56 17.32 -29.56
CA PRO A 201 0.48 18.35 -29.55
C PRO A 201 1.87 17.80 -29.95
N LEU A 202 1.92 16.75 -30.77
CA LEU A 202 3.17 16.23 -31.32
C LEU A 202 3.61 17.13 -32.47
N ASP A 203 4.91 17.45 -32.51
CA ASP A 203 5.51 18.15 -33.64
C ASP A 203 6.15 17.17 -34.63
N THR A 204 6.63 17.70 -35.74
CA THR A 204 7.23 16.93 -36.82
C THR A 204 8.55 16.24 -36.42
N PHE A 205 9.06 16.49 -35.21
CA PHE A 205 10.29 15.91 -34.67
C PHE A 205 10.05 14.89 -33.54
N ALA A 206 8.79 14.62 -33.19
CA ALA A 206 8.40 13.70 -32.12
C ALA A 206 8.32 12.22 -32.54
#